data_AF-A0A9D7UKS1-F1
#
_entry.id   AF-A0A9D7UKS1-F1
#
_cell.length_a   1.000
_cell.length_b   1.000
_cell.length_c   1.000
_cell.angle_alpha   90.00
_cell.angle_beta   90.00
_cell.angle_gamma   90.00
#
_symmetry.space_group_name_H-M   'P 1'
#
loop_
_entity.id
_entity.type
_entity.pdbx_description
1 polymer ?
#
loop_
_entity_poly.entity_id
_entity_poly.type
_entity_poly.pdbx_seq_one_letter_code
_entity_poly.pdbx_strand_id
1 'polypeptide(L)' 'MTPDDDTKAQYRFLVLNIIRITGAAMLVLGLAVIAREAFGLPRAAGYVLFVAGLAEFILVPVFLARKWKSPPQP' A
#
# COMPACT_ATOMS: atom_id res chain seq x y z
N MET A 1 17.93 -23.03 -3.80
CA MET A 1 17.64 -21.62 -4.15
C MET A 1 18.46 -21.31 -5.38
N THR A 2 17.82 -21.26 -6.56
CA THR A 2 18.51 -20.74 -7.74
C THR A 2 18.57 -19.22 -7.62
N PRO A 3 19.58 -18.53 -8.19
CA PRO A 3 19.70 -17.06 -8.11
C PRO A 3 18.44 -16.30 -8.57
N ASP A 4 17.64 -16.91 -9.44
CA ASP A 4 16.40 -16.35 -9.96
C ASP A 4 15.26 -16.32 -8.92
N ASP A 5 15.23 -17.27 -7.99
CA ASP A 5 14.19 -17.37 -6.96
C ASP A 5 14.38 -16.34 -5.85
N ASP A 6 15.64 -16.12 -5.44
CA ASP A 6 15.99 -15.11 -4.44
C ASP A 6 15.70 -13.69 -4.97
N THR A 7 16.01 -13.43 -6.25
CA THR A 7 15.71 -12.15 -6.91
C THR A 7 14.20 -11.88 -6.97
N LYS A 8 13.38 -12.90 -7.25
CA LYS A 8 11.90 -12.78 -7.25
C LYS A 8 11.36 -12.51 -5.84
N ALA A 9 11.90 -13.17 -4.82
CA ALA A 9 11.48 -12.96 -3.44
C ALA A 9 11.79 -11.52 -2.96
N GLN A 10 12.99 -11.03 -3.27
CA GLN A 10 13.40 -9.65 -2.98
C GLN A 10 12.51 -8.62 -3.69
N TYR A 11 12.20 -8.85 -4.98
CA TYR A 11 11.32 -7.96 -5.73
C TYR A 11 9.91 -7.89 -5.14
N ARG A 12 9.33 -9.04 -4.78
CA ARG A 12 8.01 -9.12 -4.12
C ARG A 12 8.00 -8.37 -2.79
N PHE A 13 9.05 -8.54 -1.99
CA PHE A 13 9.20 -7.84 -0.72
C PHE A 13 9.29 -6.33 -0.90
N LEU A 14 10.12 -5.86 -1.84
CA LEU A 14 10.27 -4.45 -2.16
C LEU A 14 8.93 -3.83 -2.59
N VAL A 15 8.20 -4.49 -3.50
CA VAL A 15 6.90 -4.02 -3.99
C VAL A 15 5.87 -3.94 -2.85
N LEU A 16 5.79 -4.95 -1.98
CA LEU A 16 4.89 -4.92 -0.82
C LEU A 16 5.19 -3.77 0.14
N ASN A 17 6.47 -3.48 0.37
CA ASN A 17 6.86 -2.36 1.22
C ASN A 17 6.53 -1.02 0.59
N ILE A 18 6.78 -0.83 -0.71
CA ILE A 18 6.41 0.40 -1.41
C ILE A 18 4.91 0.65 -1.29
N ILE A 19 4.07 -0.34 -1.56
CA ILE A 19 2.61 -0.22 -1.46
C ILE A 19 2.18 0.17 -0.03
N ARG A 20 2.76 -0.47 0.99
CA ARG A 20 2.44 -0.13 2.39
C ARG A 20 2.86 1.29 2.73
N ILE A 21 4.04 1.72 2.30
CA ILE A 21 4.55 3.07 2.55
C ILE A 21 3.66 4.10 1.85
N THR A 22 3.25 3.85 0.60
CA THR A 22 2.32 4.71 -0.14
C THR A 22 0.98 4.83 0.59
N GLY A 23 0.36 3.72 0.97
CA GLY A 23 -0.90 3.74 1.71
C GLY A 23 -0.80 4.44 3.06
N ALA A 24 0.30 4.22 3.80
CA ALA A 24 0.56 4.91 5.06
C ALA A 24 0.76 6.42 4.85
N ALA A 25 1.48 6.83 3.80
CA ALA A 25 1.65 8.23 3.45
C ALA A 25 0.30 8.89 3.10
N MET A 26 -0.55 8.22 2.32
CA MET A 26 -1.90 8.71 2.00
C MET A 26 -2.76 8.88 3.26
N LEU A 27 -2.69 7.96 4.21
CA LEU A 27 -3.39 8.07 5.51
C LEU A 27 -2.93 9.30 6.30
N VAL A 28 -1.61 9.50 6.43
CA VAL A 28 -1.04 10.64 7.17
C VAL A 28 -1.37 11.96 6.49
N LEU A 29 -1.23 12.04 5.16
CA LEU A 29 -1.57 13.23 4.39
C LEU A 29 -3.07 13.52 4.46
N GLY A 30 -3.93 12.49 4.37
CA GLY A 30 -5.37 12.64 4.48
C GLY A 30 -5.77 13.19 5.85
N LEU A 31 -5.18 12.66 6.92
CA LEU A 31 -5.39 13.16 8.28
C LEU A 31 -4.91 14.61 8.44
N ALA A 32 -3.77 14.98 7.85
CA ALA A 32 -3.28 16.35 7.86
C ALA A 32 -4.24 17.32 7.17
N VAL A 33 -4.81 16.93 6.03
CA VAL A 33 -5.83 17.71 5.31
C VAL A 33 -7.12 17.83 6.13
N ILE A 34 -7.58 16.74 6.77
CA ILE A 34 -8.78 16.77 7.62
C ILE A 34 -8.58 17.70 8.83
N ALA A 35 -7.41 17.61 9.47
CA ALA A 35 -7.15 18.31 10.73
C ALA A 35 -6.89 19.81 10.55
N ARG A 36 -6.21 20.21 9.47
CA ARG A 36 -5.72 21.59 9.31
C ARG A 36 -5.99 22.19 7.92
N GLU A 37 -6.79 21.53 7.08
CA GLU A 37 -6.97 21.93 5.66
C GLU A 37 -5.60 22.11 4.97
N ALA A 38 -4.67 21.20 5.32
CA ALA A 38 -3.32 21.20 4.81
C ALA A 38 -3.32 21.25 3.27
N PHE A 39 -2.30 21.91 2.71
CA PHE A 39 -2.16 22.11 1.27
C PHE A 39 -3.31 22.91 0.62
N GLY A 40 -4.16 23.59 1.41
CA GLY A 40 -5.31 24.34 0.91
C GLY A 40 -6.44 23.46 0.37
N LEU A 41 -6.41 22.16 0.68
CA LEU A 41 -7.46 21.23 0.27
C LEU A 41 -8.65 21.26 1.23
N PRO A 42 -9.88 21.13 0.72
CA PRO A 42 -11.05 21.00 1.56
C PRO A 42 -11.01 19.68 2.32
N ARG A 43 -11.63 19.63 3.51
CA ARG A 43 -11.67 18.42 4.35
C ARG A 43 -12.23 17.21 3.63
N ALA A 44 -13.18 17.41 2.71
CA ALA A 44 -13.73 16.35 1.87
C ALA A 44 -12.63 15.61 1.08
N ALA A 45 -11.66 16.33 0.51
CA ALA A 45 -10.53 15.72 -0.19
C ALA A 45 -9.62 14.94 0.78
N GLY A 46 -9.46 15.44 2.01
CA GLY A 46 -8.75 14.73 3.07
C GLY A 46 -9.41 13.40 3.45
N TYR A 47 -10.74 13.36 3.57
CA TYR A 47 -11.49 12.11 3.81
C TYR A 47 -11.35 11.12 2.66
N VAL A 48 -11.43 11.60 1.40
CA VAL A 48 -11.21 10.74 0.23
C VAL A 48 -9.80 10.16 0.25
N LEU A 49 -8.77 10.98 0.51
CA LEU A 49 -7.38 10.54 0.56
C LEU A 49 -7.14 9.53 1.70
N PHE A 50 -7.72 9.79 2.87
CA PHE A 50 -7.64 8.89 4.01
C PHE A 50 -8.30 7.54 3.73
N VAL A 51 -9.53 7.52 3.21
CA VAL A 51 -10.24 6.28 2.89
C VAL A 51 -9.54 5.52 1.76
N ALA A 52 -9.06 6.22 0.74
CA ALA A 52 -8.27 5.61 -0.33
C ALA A 52 -6.97 4.99 0.20
N GLY A 53 -6.24 5.70 1.05
CA GLY A 53 -5.02 5.19 1.69
C GLY A 53 -5.30 3.98 2.58
N LEU A 54 -6.41 3.99 3.34
CA LEU A 54 -6.85 2.86 4.15
C LEU A 54 -7.16 1.63 3.29
N ALA A 55 -7.92 1.84 2.21
CA ALA A 55 -8.28 0.79 1.28
C ALA A 55 -7.04 0.23 0.58
N GLU A 56 -6.11 1.08 0.12
CA GLU A 56 -4.86 0.65 -0.50
C GLU A 56 -4.01 -0.16 0.48
N PHE A 57 -3.81 0.35 1.70
CA PHE A 57 -2.96 -0.25 2.72
C PHE A 57 -3.44 -1.65 3.14
N ILE A 58 -4.74 -1.91 3.07
CA ILE A 58 -5.33 -3.21 3.43
C ILE A 58 -5.50 -4.09 2.19
N LEU A 59 -6.22 -3.62 1.18
CA LEU A 59 -6.67 -4.44 0.06
C LEU A 59 -5.52 -4.83 -0.85
N VAL A 60 -4.69 -3.88 -1.26
CA VAL A 60 -3.64 -4.13 -2.25
C VAL A 60 -2.64 -5.20 -1.78
N PRO A 61 -2.05 -5.13 -0.56
CA PRO A 61 -1.13 -6.17 -0.12
C PRO A 61 -1.82 -7.53 0.05
N VAL A 62 -3.09 -7.58 0.45
CA VAL A 62 -3.86 -8.84 0.54
C VAL A 62 -4.06 -9.44 -0.86
N PHE A 63 -4.48 -8.65 -1.84
CA PHE A 63 -4.62 -9.12 -3.22
C PHE A 63 -3.29 -9.58 -3.81
N LEU A 64 -2.22 -8.84 -3.55
CA LEU A 64 -0.88 -9.17 -4.05
C LEU A 64 -0.32 -10.45 -3.41
N ALA A 65 -0.49 -10.61 -2.09
CA ALA A 65 -0.12 -11.82 -1.38
C ALA A 65 -0.90 -13.04 -1.88
N ARG A 66 -2.21 -12.89 -2.16
CA ARG A 66 -3.02 -13.96 -2.76
C ARG A 66 -2.55 -14.31 -4.17
N LYS A 67 -2.20 -13.31 -4.98
CA LYS A 67 -1.71 -13.51 -6.36
C LYS A 67 -0.32 -14.17 -6.40
N TRP A 68 0.53 -13.89 -5.42
CA TRP A 68 1.87 -14.49 -5.32
C TRP A 68 1.91 -15.77 -4.50
N LYS A 69 0.76 -16.28 -4.05
CA LYS A 69 0.67 -17.60 -3.46
C LYS A 69 1.01 -18.61 -4.57
N SER A 70 2.23 -19.15 -4.51
CA SER A 70 2.68 -20.21 -5.41
C SER A 70 1.66 -21.37 -5.38
N PRO A 71 1.43 -22.08 -6.51
CA PRO A 71 0.67 -23.32 -6.47
C PRO A 71 1.28 -24.24 -5.40
N PRO A 72 0.47 -25.00 -4.64
CA PRO A 72 1.00 -26.06 -3.80
C PRO A 72 1.90 -26.94 -4.67
N GLN A 73 3.18 -27.08 -4.31
CA GLN A 73 4.02 -28.10 -4.95
C GLN A 73 3.46 -29.46 -4.51
N PRO A 74 3.05 -30.33 -5.45
CA PRO A 74 2.61 -31.69 -5.13
C PRO A 74 3.76 -32.55 -4.60
#